data_AF-A0A7L8EYF6-F1
#
_entry.id   AF-A0A7L8EYF6-F1
#
_cell.length_a   1.000
_cell.length_b   1.000
_cell.length_c   1.000
_cell.angle_alpha   90.00
_cell.angle_beta   90.00
_cell.angle_gamma   90.00
#
_symmetry.space_group_name_H-M   'P 1'
#
loop_
_entity.id
_entity.type
_entity.pdbx_description
1 polymer ?
#
loop_
_entity_poly.entity_id
_entity_poly.type
_entity_poly.pdbx_seq_one_letter_code
_entity_poly.pdbx_strand_id
1 'polypeptide(L)'
;MDYYFKGDFPLMGKFLPLLEKDGEKAFKLNIFKLDSNVFSNQDALILEQYHLLNKEFNLNTLRVVNAGSSKGDPVYVYDLTCSTLYYHAKSNIELKRVLKIHTETSKNYVDSKLPYLNKFLLLSYPVPTALTSNLSVDELVDMMQKERRDSYILGTRRSISVELEIKEGNTFVDYRGQIFNFDSLTSCIEYLSKLGLTIKRDTLTRYINNEKVFHNFLCKYSNKVLPDNFEEVGLIIDEYKKLKVDTELGLFKVNRKNKPILVKGKNFEKNFESITDTIKFFNTLNIKLDRKTIYLRIKDGKIYKDYYFSYK
;
A
#
# COMPACT_ATOMS: atom_id res chain seq x y z
N MET A 1 22.32 31.22 -30.78
CA MET A 1 22.70 30.37 -29.63
C MET A 1 23.66 31.10 -28.70
N ASP A 2 24.45 32.03 -29.23
CA ASP A 2 25.46 32.84 -28.52
C ASP A 2 24.99 33.53 -27.23
N TYR A 3 23.70 33.82 -27.06
CA TYR A 3 23.18 34.41 -25.82
C TYR A 3 23.15 33.43 -24.63
N TYR A 4 22.87 32.15 -24.88
CA TYR A 4 22.75 31.13 -23.81
C TYR A 4 24.11 30.59 -23.35
N PHE A 5 25.18 30.81 -24.12
CA PHE A 5 26.52 30.28 -23.86
C PHE A 5 27.55 31.36 -23.49
N LYS A 6 27.11 32.57 -23.06
CA LYS A 6 28.03 33.68 -22.67
C LYS A 6 28.71 33.54 -21.31
N GLY A 7 28.47 32.46 -20.57
CA GLY A 7 29.09 32.23 -19.26
C GLY A 7 30.26 31.25 -19.34
N ASP A 8 31.21 31.37 -18.41
CA ASP A 8 32.20 30.33 -18.12
C ASP A 8 31.48 29.12 -17.49
N PHE A 9 30.77 28.36 -18.31
CA PHE A 9 30.16 27.12 -17.87
C PHE A 9 31.25 26.06 -17.77
N PRO A 10 31.44 25.41 -16.60
CA PRO A 10 32.39 24.32 -16.51
C PRO A 10 31.96 23.23 -17.50
N LEU A 11 32.90 22.77 -18.33
CA LEU A 11 32.73 21.71 -19.32
C LEU A 11 32.47 20.37 -18.63
N MET A 12 31.27 20.22 -18.05
CA MET A 12 30.83 19.05 -17.33
C MET A 12 29.71 18.33 -18.07
N GLY A 13 29.61 17.02 -17.84
CA GLY A 13 28.67 16.15 -18.55
C GLY A 13 29.20 15.69 -19.91
N LYS A 14 28.33 15.07 -20.73
CA LYS A 14 28.72 14.49 -22.03
C LYS A 14 28.44 15.40 -23.22
N PHE A 15 27.51 16.34 -23.09
CA PHE A 15 27.05 17.15 -24.23
C PHE A 15 27.97 18.34 -24.51
N LEU A 16 28.29 19.16 -23.50
CA LEU A 16 29.11 20.36 -23.70
C LEU A 16 30.53 20.07 -24.23
N PRO A 17 31.27 19.06 -23.72
CA PRO A 17 32.57 18.70 -24.29
C PRO A 17 32.48 18.17 -25.73
N LEU A 18 31.37 17.51 -26.09
CA LEU A 18 31.16 16.97 -27.45
C LEU A 18 30.76 18.08 -28.43
N LEU A 19 29.97 19.06 -27.95
CA LEU A 19 29.62 20.27 -28.69
C LEU A 19 30.83 21.15 -28.96
N GLU A 20 31.73 21.31 -27.99
CA GLU A 20 32.98 22.06 -28.15
C GLU A 20 33.94 21.35 -29.12
N LYS A 21 34.05 20.01 -29.02
CA LYS A 21 34.93 19.21 -29.87
C LYS A 21 34.48 19.17 -31.33
N ASP A 22 33.20 18.89 -31.57
CA ASP A 22 32.68 18.62 -32.93
C ASP A 22 32.05 19.88 -33.56
N GLY A 23 31.81 20.93 -32.77
CA GLY A 23 31.26 22.22 -33.19
C GLY A 23 29.76 22.19 -33.47
N GLU A 24 29.10 23.34 -33.40
CA GLU A 24 27.64 23.45 -33.57
C GLU A 24 27.13 22.87 -34.91
N LYS A 25 27.93 22.97 -35.98
CA LYS A 25 27.59 22.48 -37.32
C LYS A 25 27.43 20.96 -37.39
N ALA A 26 28.01 20.22 -36.44
CA ALA A 26 27.86 18.78 -36.35
C ALA A 26 26.51 18.34 -35.75
N PHE A 27 25.75 19.26 -35.15
CA PHE A 27 24.50 18.95 -34.47
C PHE A 27 23.30 19.47 -35.26
N LYS A 28 22.25 18.64 -35.33
CA LYS A 28 20.95 19.01 -35.86
C LYS A 28 19.95 19.15 -34.71
N LEU A 29 19.53 20.38 -34.42
CA LEU A 29 18.45 20.63 -33.46
C LEU A 29 17.09 20.50 -34.16
N ASN A 30 16.27 19.57 -33.68
CA ASN A 30 14.87 19.46 -34.10
C ASN A 30 13.97 19.89 -32.94
N ILE A 31 13.08 20.86 -33.17
CA ILE A 31 12.14 21.37 -32.17
C ILE A 31 10.74 20.90 -32.55
N PHE A 32 10.08 20.19 -31.63
CA PHE A 32 8.68 19.79 -31.77
C PHE A 32 7.82 20.67 -30.88
N LYS A 33 6.96 21.49 -31.49
CA LYS A 33 5.97 22.27 -30.75
C LYS A 33 4.71 21.43 -30.55
N LEU A 34 4.35 21.19 -29.28
CA LEU A 34 3.11 20.53 -28.91
C LEU A 34 2.14 21.57 -28.37
N ASP A 35 1.07 21.84 -29.12
CA ASP A 35 0.04 22.79 -28.70
C ASP A 35 -0.81 22.19 -27.58
N SER A 36 -0.88 22.87 -26.44
CA SER A 36 -1.57 22.42 -25.21
C SER A 36 -3.08 22.19 -25.38
N ASN A 37 -3.66 22.73 -26.46
CA ASN A 37 -5.08 22.59 -26.77
C ASN A 37 -5.38 21.27 -27.51
N VAL A 38 -4.35 20.61 -28.03
CA VAL A 38 -4.46 19.38 -28.85
C VAL A 38 -3.77 18.22 -28.15
N PHE A 39 -2.64 18.48 -27.49
CA PHE A 39 -1.80 17.45 -26.88
C PHE A 39 -1.80 17.58 -25.36
N SER A 40 -1.94 16.44 -24.69
CA SER A 40 -1.76 16.33 -23.25
C SER A 40 -0.28 16.24 -22.89
N ASN A 41 0.05 16.47 -21.62
CA ASN A 41 1.41 16.26 -21.10
C ASN A 41 1.89 14.81 -21.30
N GLN A 42 0.97 13.84 -21.40
CA GLN A 42 1.31 12.44 -21.61
C GLN A 42 1.77 12.18 -23.05
N ASP A 43 1.26 12.94 -24.02
CA ASP A 43 1.65 12.82 -25.44
C ASP A 43 3.08 13.32 -25.67
N ALA A 44 3.50 14.37 -24.95
CA ALA A 44 4.88 14.83 -24.95
C ALA A 44 5.86 13.76 -24.46
N LEU A 45 5.48 13.03 -23.40
CA LEU A 45 6.28 11.93 -22.87
C LEU A 45 6.35 10.75 -23.84
N ILE A 46 5.25 10.44 -24.55
CA ILE A 46 5.23 9.37 -25.57
C ILE A 46 6.15 9.73 -26.74
N LEU A 47 6.12 10.99 -27.19
CA LEU A 47 7.00 11.48 -28.26
C LEU A 47 8.47 11.42 -27.84
N GLU A 48 8.79 11.82 -26.61
CA GLU A 48 10.13 11.68 -26.04
C GLU A 48 10.59 10.21 -26.06
N GLN A 49 9.73 9.28 -25.61
CA GLN A 49 10.02 7.84 -25.63
C GLN A 49 10.23 7.28 -27.04
N TYR A 50 9.41 7.71 -28.01
CA TYR A 50 9.56 7.30 -29.40
C TYR A 50 10.95 7.65 -29.95
N HIS A 51 11.42 8.88 -29.69
CA HIS A 51 12.74 9.32 -30.13
C HIS A 51 13.89 8.68 -29.33
N LEU A 52 13.69 8.38 -28.05
CA LEU A 52 14.67 7.67 -27.22
C LEU A 52 14.86 6.20 -27.66
N LEU A 53 13.82 5.56 -28.19
CA LEU A 53 13.84 4.17 -28.64
C LEU A 53 14.24 4.01 -30.12
N ASN A 54 14.21 5.09 -30.90
CA ASN A 54 14.63 5.06 -32.29
C ASN A 54 16.17 4.99 -32.38
N LYS A 55 16.66 3.90 -32.98
CA LYS A 55 18.09 3.58 -33.13
C LYS A 55 18.88 4.59 -33.98
N GLU A 56 18.20 5.42 -34.76
CA GLU A 56 18.81 6.52 -35.52
C GLU A 56 19.29 7.66 -34.62
N PHE A 57 18.80 7.74 -33.38
CA PHE A 57 19.19 8.75 -32.40
C PHE A 57 20.13 8.15 -31.35
N ASN A 58 21.32 8.74 -31.18
CA ASN A 58 22.28 8.35 -30.14
C ASN A 58 21.94 9.03 -28.79
N LEU A 59 20.69 8.85 -28.33
CA LEU A 59 20.22 9.41 -27.06
C LEU A 59 20.41 8.41 -25.93
N ASN A 60 20.71 8.93 -24.73
CA ASN A 60 21.05 8.15 -23.56
C ASN A 60 19.81 7.39 -23.04
N THR A 61 19.68 6.10 -23.39
CA THR A 61 18.53 5.22 -23.06
C THR A 61 18.38 4.90 -21.57
N LEU A 62 19.28 5.39 -20.71
CA LEU A 62 19.22 5.18 -19.25
C LEU A 62 18.04 5.89 -18.57
N ARG A 63 17.37 6.82 -19.25
CA ARG A 63 16.17 7.54 -18.76
C ARG A 63 14.92 7.16 -19.57
N VAL A 64 14.66 5.87 -19.77
CA VAL A 64 13.30 5.43 -20.11
C VAL A 64 12.42 5.70 -18.88
N VAL A 65 11.73 6.84 -18.87
CA VAL A 65 10.68 7.15 -17.91
C VAL A 65 9.61 6.07 -18.02
N ASN A 66 9.53 5.20 -17.01
CA ASN A 66 8.40 4.29 -16.85
C ASN A 66 7.14 5.14 -16.55
N ALA A 67 6.48 5.62 -17.59
CA ALA A 67 5.15 6.22 -17.52
C ALA A 67 4.07 5.13 -17.35
N GLY A 68 4.31 4.17 -16.46
CA GLY A 68 3.23 3.37 -15.93
C GLY A 68 2.29 4.33 -15.23
N SER A 69 1.00 4.34 -15.58
CA SER A 69 -0.02 4.98 -14.75
C SER A 69 0.21 4.43 -13.35
N SER A 70 0.67 5.27 -12.41
CA SER A 70 0.71 4.88 -11.00
C SER A 70 -0.75 4.74 -10.60
N LYS A 71 -1.34 3.57 -10.86
CA LYS A 71 -2.56 3.11 -10.23
C LYS A 71 -2.12 2.89 -8.78
N GLY A 72 -2.04 3.98 -8.02
CA GLY A 72 -1.75 3.89 -6.61
C GLY A 72 -2.84 3.06 -5.95
N ASP A 73 -2.55 2.49 -4.79
CA ASP A 73 -3.54 1.69 -4.10
C ASP A 73 -4.73 2.58 -3.72
N PRO A 74 -5.96 2.24 -4.16
CA PRO A 74 -7.13 3.03 -3.85
C PRO A 74 -7.44 2.94 -2.36
N VAL A 75 -7.98 4.01 -1.80
CA VAL A 75 -8.36 4.10 -0.40
C VAL A 75 -9.77 4.64 -0.30
N TYR A 76 -10.60 3.95 0.47
CA TYR A 76 -12.00 4.28 0.73
C TYR A 76 -12.14 4.76 2.18
N VAL A 77 -12.82 5.90 2.35
CA VAL A 77 -13.05 6.53 3.66
C VAL A 77 -14.51 6.32 4.06
N TYR A 78 -14.73 5.56 5.11
CA TYR A 78 -16.06 5.21 5.62
C TYR A 78 -16.34 5.82 6.99
N ASP A 79 -17.61 5.83 7.37
CA ASP A 79 -18.02 5.86 8.78
C ASP A 79 -17.62 4.57 9.51
N LEU A 80 -17.72 4.58 10.84
CA LEU A 80 -17.34 3.42 11.65
C LEU A 80 -18.18 2.17 11.35
N THR A 81 -19.44 2.34 10.96
CA THR A 81 -20.35 1.22 10.65
C THR A 81 -20.19 0.70 9.21
N CYS A 82 -19.33 1.32 8.39
CA CYS A 82 -19.19 1.05 6.96
C CYS A 82 -20.51 1.18 6.17
N SER A 83 -21.45 1.97 6.68
CA SER A 83 -22.75 2.25 6.06
C SER A 83 -22.67 3.42 5.08
N THR A 84 -21.74 4.35 5.30
CA THR A 84 -21.61 5.58 4.53
C THR A 84 -20.18 5.72 4.00
N LEU A 85 -20.04 5.81 2.67
CA LEU A 85 -18.78 6.14 2.00
C LEU A 85 -18.65 7.67 1.90
N TYR A 86 -17.70 8.25 2.61
CA TYR A 86 -17.43 9.69 2.55
C TYR A 86 -16.57 10.09 1.35
N TYR A 87 -15.55 9.29 1.02
CA TYR A 87 -14.65 9.63 -0.08
C TYR A 87 -13.93 8.40 -0.65
N HIS A 88 -13.70 8.41 -1.97
CA HIS A 88 -12.92 7.42 -2.69
C HIS A 88 -11.69 8.10 -3.33
N ALA A 89 -10.50 7.73 -2.84
CA ALA A 89 -9.23 8.15 -3.44
C ALA A 89 -8.72 7.06 -4.38
N LYS A 90 -8.28 7.44 -5.59
CA LYS A 90 -7.66 6.52 -6.55
C LYS A 90 -6.23 6.15 -6.15
N SER A 91 -5.64 6.88 -5.19
CA SER A 91 -4.30 6.61 -4.66
C SER A 91 -4.08 7.24 -3.29
N ASN A 92 -3.13 6.68 -2.53
CA ASN A 92 -2.58 7.32 -1.32
C ASN A 92 -2.06 8.76 -1.55
N ILE A 93 -1.60 9.09 -2.75
CA ILE A 93 -1.13 10.44 -3.10
C ILE A 93 -2.31 11.41 -3.22
N GLU A 94 -3.41 10.97 -3.84
CA GLU A 94 -4.65 11.74 -3.92
C GLU A 94 -5.23 11.97 -2.53
N LEU A 95 -5.28 10.94 -1.69
CA LEU A 95 -5.71 11.04 -0.29
C LEU A 95 -4.92 12.11 0.48
N LYS A 96 -3.60 12.17 0.28
CA LYS A 96 -2.74 13.22 0.87
C LYS A 96 -3.04 14.61 0.32
N ARG A 97 -3.27 14.75 -0.98
CA ARG A 97 -3.51 16.06 -1.61
C ARG A 97 -4.87 16.64 -1.22
N VAL A 98 -5.89 15.80 -1.24
CA VAL A 98 -7.29 16.16 -1.03
C VAL A 98 -7.61 16.20 0.46
N LEU A 99 -7.54 15.06 1.16
CA LEU A 99 -7.92 14.95 2.57
C LEU A 99 -6.82 15.34 3.56
N LYS A 100 -5.61 15.69 3.08
CA LYS A 100 -4.43 16.03 3.90
C LYS A 100 -3.99 14.91 4.84
N ILE A 101 -4.24 13.65 4.48
CA ILE A 101 -3.77 12.48 5.24
C ILE A 101 -2.40 12.07 4.72
N HIS A 102 -1.38 12.10 5.57
CA HIS A 102 -0.03 11.69 5.16
C HIS A 102 -0.01 10.21 4.73
N THR A 103 0.81 9.86 3.73
CA THR A 103 0.87 8.49 3.20
C THR A 103 1.26 7.46 4.26
N GLU A 104 2.17 7.84 5.18
CA GLU A 104 2.58 6.96 6.29
C GLU A 104 1.46 6.75 7.30
N THR A 105 0.72 7.81 7.63
CA THR A 105 -0.48 7.71 8.46
C THR A 105 -1.49 6.82 7.77
N SER A 106 -1.77 7.03 6.48
CA SER A 106 -2.70 6.20 5.74
C SER A 106 -2.33 4.72 5.81
N LYS A 107 -1.06 4.35 5.62
CA LYS A 107 -0.62 2.95 5.74
C LYS A 107 -0.89 2.33 7.12
N ASN A 108 -0.75 3.11 8.19
CA ASN A 108 -0.98 2.62 9.56
C ASN A 108 -2.46 2.40 9.89
N TYR A 109 -3.36 3.10 9.20
CA TYR A 109 -4.80 3.05 9.47
C TYR A 109 -5.58 2.23 8.43
N VAL A 110 -5.08 2.13 7.20
CA VAL A 110 -5.70 1.30 6.15
C VAL A 110 -5.69 -0.16 6.59
N ASP A 111 -6.86 -0.78 6.61
CA ASP A 111 -7.09 -2.19 6.97
C ASP A 111 -6.62 -2.60 8.39
N SER A 112 -6.18 -1.65 9.23
CA SER A 112 -5.63 -1.94 10.57
C SER A 112 -6.69 -2.09 11.66
N LYS A 113 -7.97 -2.01 11.27
CA LYS A 113 -9.16 -1.98 12.15
C LYS A 113 -9.20 -0.80 13.11
N LEU A 114 -8.20 0.09 13.10
CA LEU A 114 -8.19 1.27 13.95
C LEU A 114 -8.88 2.43 13.26
N PRO A 115 -9.75 3.17 13.96
CA PRO A 115 -10.42 4.30 13.37
C PRO A 115 -9.44 5.47 13.27
N TYR A 116 -9.31 6.03 12.08
CA TYR A 116 -8.64 7.30 11.89
C TYR A 116 -9.49 8.41 12.53
N LEU A 117 -8.86 9.19 13.41
CA LEU A 117 -9.51 10.26 14.19
C LEU A 117 -10.75 9.77 14.98
N ASN A 118 -10.79 8.49 15.38
CA ASN A 118 -11.92 7.87 16.10
C ASN A 118 -13.30 7.99 15.42
N LYS A 119 -13.34 8.37 14.14
CA LYS A 119 -14.60 8.55 13.39
C LYS A 119 -14.60 7.92 12.00
N PHE A 120 -13.42 7.69 11.43
CA PHE A 120 -13.30 7.25 10.04
C PHE A 120 -12.60 5.91 9.94
N LEU A 121 -13.10 5.03 9.07
CA LEU A 121 -12.42 3.81 8.68
C LEU A 121 -11.76 4.01 7.32
N LEU A 122 -10.52 3.56 7.20
CA LEU A 122 -9.76 3.55 5.96
C LEU A 122 -9.64 2.10 5.47
N LEU A 123 -10.18 1.82 4.29
CA LEU A 123 -10.16 0.48 3.71
C LEU A 123 -9.53 0.51 2.31
N SER A 124 -8.85 -0.58 1.95
CA SER A 124 -8.30 -0.77 0.60
C SER A 124 -9.32 -1.30 -0.42
N TYR A 125 -10.56 -1.56 0.01
CA TYR A 125 -11.60 -2.19 -0.79
C TYR A 125 -12.96 -1.52 -0.58
N PRO A 126 -13.84 -1.57 -1.59
CA PRO A 126 -15.19 -1.03 -1.48
C PRO A 126 -16.11 -1.96 -0.68
N VAL A 127 -16.94 -1.37 0.18
CA VAL A 127 -18.06 -2.03 0.86
C VAL A 127 -19.33 -1.87 0.00
N PRO A 128 -19.91 -2.96 -0.55
CA PRO A 128 -21.03 -2.86 -1.50
C PRO A 128 -22.33 -2.30 -0.93
N THR A 129 -22.55 -2.48 0.37
CA THR A 129 -23.75 -2.01 1.08
C THR A 129 -23.68 -0.54 1.48
N ALA A 130 -22.52 0.10 1.30
CA ALA A 130 -22.31 1.47 1.73
C ALA A 130 -22.96 2.46 0.74
N LEU A 131 -23.73 3.40 1.29
CA LEU A 131 -24.29 4.51 0.52
C LEU A 131 -23.24 5.61 0.37
N THR A 132 -23.16 6.20 -0.82
CA THR A 132 -22.25 7.33 -1.04
C THR A 132 -22.82 8.56 -0.33
N SER A 133 -21.97 9.23 0.45
CA SER A 133 -22.34 10.47 1.13
C SER A 133 -22.61 11.59 0.12
N ASN A 134 -23.59 12.44 0.42
CA ASN A 134 -23.83 13.68 -0.32
C ASN A 134 -22.92 14.83 0.15
N LEU A 135 -22.02 14.56 1.10
CA LEU A 135 -21.14 15.55 1.70
C LEU A 135 -20.05 15.96 0.70
N SER A 136 -19.82 17.26 0.56
CA SER A 136 -18.76 17.76 -0.32
C SER A 136 -17.38 17.44 0.23
N VAL A 137 -16.39 17.39 -0.66
CA VAL A 137 -15.00 17.11 -0.26
C VAL A 137 -14.48 18.15 0.74
N ASP A 138 -14.86 19.42 0.57
CA ASP A 138 -14.42 20.51 1.45
C ASP A 138 -15.03 20.38 2.85
N GLU A 139 -16.33 20.04 2.95
CA GLU A 139 -16.97 19.74 4.24
C GLU A 139 -16.31 18.56 4.97
N LEU A 140 -15.88 17.53 4.22
CA LEU A 140 -15.19 16.38 4.79
C LEU A 140 -13.82 16.77 5.34
N VAL A 141 -13.10 17.61 4.59
CA VAL A 141 -11.80 18.15 5.01
C VAL A 141 -11.97 18.99 6.28
N ASP A 142 -12.98 19.86 6.35
CA ASP A 142 -13.26 20.69 7.52
C ASP A 142 -13.62 19.86 8.75
N MET A 143 -14.44 18.83 8.57
CA MET A 143 -14.76 17.86 9.62
C MET A 143 -13.49 17.17 10.12
N MET A 144 -12.67 16.62 9.22
CA MET A 144 -11.40 15.98 9.59
C MET A 144 -10.42 16.96 10.26
N GLN A 145 -10.37 18.22 9.82
CA GLN A 145 -9.53 19.23 10.45
C GLN A 145 -10.02 19.60 11.85
N LYS A 146 -11.33 19.66 12.07
CA LYS A 146 -11.91 19.83 13.40
C LYS A 146 -11.52 18.66 14.30
N GLU A 147 -11.69 17.42 13.85
CA GLU A 147 -11.27 16.24 14.60
C GLU A 147 -9.76 16.17 14.84
N ARG A 148 -8.92 16.62 13.90
CA ARG A 148 -7.47 16.78 14.11
C ARG A 148 -7.17 17.81 15.19
N ARG A 149 -7.87 18.94 15.19
CA ARG A 149 -7.74 19.96 16.23
C ARG A 149 -8.24 19.43 17.56
N ASP A 150 -9.38 18.78 17.61
CA ASP A 150 -9.94 18.21 18.84
C ASP A 150 -9.02 17.10 19.36
N SER A 151 -8.50 16.22 18.50
CA SER A 151 -7.48 15.21 18.87
C SER A 151 -6.13 15.81 19.24
N TYR A 152 -5.78 17.02 18.76
CA TYR A 152 -4.58 17.76 19.15
C TYR A 152 -4.79 18.60 20.41
N ILE A 153 -6.00 19.06 20.69
CA ILE A 153 -6.43 19.70 21.94
C ILE A 153 -6.53 18.63 23.04
N LEU A 154 -7.01 17.44 22.69
CA LEU A 154 -6.87 16.21 23.49
C LEU A 154 -5.41 15.74 23.54
N GLY A 155 -4.65 15.98 22.47
CA GLY A 155 -3.26 15.58 22.25
C GLY A 155 -2.23 16.54 22.85
N THR A 156 -2.66 17.70 23.34
CA THR A 156 -1.92 18.52 24.31
C THR A 156 -2.07 17.83 25.67
N ARG A 157 -1.45 16.65 25.76
CA ARG A 157 -1.33 15.77 26.92
C ARG A 157 -2.66 15.42 27.64
N ARG A 158 -3.59 14.70 26.99
CA ARG A 158 -4.18 13.56 27.71
C ARG A 158 -3.10 12.49 27.79
N SER A 159 -2.25 12.65 28.78
CA SER A 159 -1.45 11.54 29.22
C SER A 159 -2.35 10.33 29.44
N ILE A 160 -1.96 9.19 28.88
CA ILE A 160 -2.68 7.94 29.12
C ILE A 160 -2.54 7.66 30.61
N SER A 161 -3.66 7.58 31.30
CA SER A 161 -3.67 7.28 32.72
C SER A 161 -3.14 5.87 32.96
N VAL A 162 -2.40 5.74 34.06
CA VAL A 162 -1.68 4.52 34.43
C VAL A 162 -2.19 4.08 35.79
N GLU A 163 -2.67 2.85 35.84
CA GLU A 163 -2.98 2.13 37.07
C GLU A 163 -1.71 1.44 37.57
N LEU A 164 -1.39 1.60 38.84
CA LEU A 164 -0.27 0.95 39.51
C LEU A 164 -0.82 0.11 40.66
N GLU A 165 -0.75 -1.20 40.50
CA GLU A 165 -1.17 -2.19 41.49
C GLU A 165 0.02 -2.63 42.34
N ILE A 166 -0.13 -2.60 43.66
CA ILE A 166 0.89 -3.08 44.60
C ILE A 166 0.69 -4.57 44.86
N LYS A 167 1.66 -5.39 44.41
CA LYS A 167 1.68 -6.85 44.62
C LYS A 167 2.25 -7.22 45.99
N GLU A 168 1.93 -8.44 46.43
CA GLU A 168 2.38 -8.97 47.72
C GLU A 168 3.92 -9.05 47.81
N GLY A 169 4.46 -8.72 48.99
CA GLY A 169 5.92 -8.68 49.22
C GLY A 169 6.59 -7.37 48.80
N ASN A 170 5.83 -6.30 48.57
CA ASN A 170 6.41 -4.97 48.34
C ASN A 170 7.04 -4.43 49.63
N THR A 171 8.30 -4.01 49.57
CA THR A 171 9.07 -3.47 50.71
C THR A 171 9.11 -1.94 50.75
N PHE A 172 8.55 -1.27 49.75
CA PHE A 172 8.62 0.19 49.58
C PHE A 172 7.33 0.90 50.04
N VAL A 173 6.23 0.17 50.20
CA VAL A 173 4.93 0.71 50.63
C VAL A 173 4.16 -0.34 51.45
N ASP A 174 3.58 0.09 52.56
CA ASP A 174 2.84 -0.79 53.51
C ASP A 174 1.39 -1.09 53.08
N TYR A 175 0.90 -0.46 52.01
CA TYR A 175 -0.50 -0.55 51.58
C TYR A 175 -0.69 -1.67 50.54
N ARG A 176 -0.93 -2.90 51.01
CA ARG A 176 -1.16 -4.06 50.15
C ARG A 176 -2.46 -3.94 49.36
N GLY A 177 -2.43 -4.31 48.07
CA GLY A 177 -3.63 -4.42 47.22
C GLY A 177 -4.26 -3.10 46.78
N GLN A 178 -3.67 -1.96 47.10
CA GLN A 178 -4.12 -0.68 46.57
C GLN A 178 -3.71 -0.49 45.10
N ILE A 179 -4.63 0.10 44.35
CA ILE A 179 -4.41 0.54 42.97
C ILE A 179 -4.31 2.07 43.01
N PHE A 180 -3.17 2.59 42.58
CA PHE A 180 -2.97 4.02 42.39
C PHE A 180 -3.26 4.38 40.94
N ASN A 181 -4.13 5.38 40.77
CA ASN A 181 -4.42 5.95 39.45
C ASN A 181 -3.57 7.18 39.24
N PHE A 182 -2.80 7.18 38.17
CA PHE A 182 -2.01 8.31 37.74
C PHE A 182 -2.57 8.86 36.45
N ASP A 183 -2.64 10.18 36.33
CA ASP A 183 -3.06 10.82 35.09
C ASP A 183 -2.07 10.57 33.95
N SER A 184 -0.82 10.19 34.27
CA SER A 184 0.22 9.96 33.27
C SER A 184 1.27 8.93 33.66
N LEU A 185 1.91 8.35 32.62
CA LEU A 185 3.13 7.57 32.78
C LEU A 185 4.27 8.38 33.43
N THR A 186 4.35 9.69 33.19
CA THR A 186 5.38 10.53 33.80
C THR A 186 5.15 10.67 35.31
N SER A 187 3.91 10.90 35.72
CA SER A 187 3.49 11.01 37.13
C SER A 187 3.72 9.70 37.87
N CYS A 188 3.47 8.56 37.22
CA CYS A 188 3.82 7.25 37.76
C CYS A 188 5.33 7.07 37.96
N ILE A 189 6.15 7.49 36.99
CA ILE A 189 7.63 7.43 37.11
C ILE A 189 8.14 8.38 38.22
N GLU A 190 7.57 9.57 38.34
CA GLU A 190 7.91 10.51 39.42
C GLU A 190 7.57 9.93 40.80
N TYR A 191 6.42 9.26 40.92
CA TYR A 191 6.06 8.55 42.15
C TYR A 191 7.05 7.43 42.49
N LEU A 192 7.39 6.57 41.53
CA LEU A 192 8.40 5.53 41.71
C LEU A 192 9.77 6.13 42.08
N SER A 193 10.15 7.24 41.44
CA SER A 193 11.41 7.93 41.75
C SER A 193 11.44 8.51 43.17
N LYS A 194 10.31 9.01 43.70
CA LYS A 194 10.19 9.46 45.09
C LYS A 194 10.36 8.32 46.09
N LEU A 195 10.03 7.09 45.71
CA LEU A 195 10.28 5.87 46.50
C LEU A 195 11.73 5.35 46.38
N GLY A 196 12.59 6.04 45.63
CA GLY A 196 13.97 5.62 45.37
C GLY A 196 14.12 4.63 44.20
N LEU A 197 13.05 4.34 43.46
CA LEU A 197 13.07 3.44 42.31
C LEU A 197 13.22 4.23 41.01
N THR A 198 14.36 4.05 40.33
CA THR A 198 14.63 4.73 39.06
C THR A 198 14.29 3.81 37.88
N ILE A 199 13.36 4.23 37.03
CA ILE A 199 13.01 3.51 35.81
C ILE A 199 12.88 4.48 34.62
N LYS A 200 13.43 4.08 33.47
CA LYS A 200 13.28 4.86 32.23
C LYS A 200 11.87 4.69 31.66
N ARG A 201 11.35 5.74 31.04
CA ARG A 201 10.01 5.76 30.43
C ARG A 201 9.77 4.59 29.48
N ASP A 202 10.69 4.36 28.53
CA ASP A 202 10.56 3.29 27.54
C ASP A 202 10.59 1.90 28.18
N THR A 203 11.34 1.75 29.29
CA THR A 203 11.40 0.50 30.04
C THR A 203 10.08 0.23 30.75
N LEU A 204 9.48 1.25 31.39
CA LEU A 204 8.18 1.11 32.03
C LEU A 204 7.08 0.82 30.99
N THR A 205 7.10 1.48 29.84
CA THR A 205 6.19 1.15 28.72
C THR A 205 6.33 -0.30 28.27
N ARG A 206 7.56 -0.79 28.15
CA ARG A 206 7.81 -2.21 27.81
C ARG A 206 7.30 -3.16 28.89
N TYR A 207 7.32 -2.75 30.15
CA TYR A 207 6.84 -3.58 31.26
C TYR A 207 5.32 -3.62 31.29
N ILE A 208 4.66 -2.48 31.07
CA ILE A 208 3.20 -2.39 30.92
C ILE A 208 2.73 -3.30 29.76
N ASN A 209 3.37 -3.20 28.60
CA ASN A 209 2.99 -3.98 27.41
C ASN A 209 3.20 -5.50 27.58
N ASN A 210 4.16 -5.91 28.41
CA ASN A 210 4.47 -7.33 28.66
C ASN A 210 3.91 -7.82 30.00
N GLU A 211 3.07 -7.02 30.67
CA GLU A 211 2.52 -7.29 32.00
C GLU A 211 3.59 -7.71 33.03
N LYS A 212 4.78 -7.14 32.92
CA LYS A 212 5.90 -7.46 33.81
C LYS A 212 5.81 -6.66 35.10
N VAL A 213 6.03 -7.36 36.21
CA VAL A 213 6.11 -6.77 37.54
C VAL A 213 7.47 -6.11 37.74
N PHE A 214 7.48 -4.91 38.30
CA PHE A 214 8.68 -4.14 38.66
C PHE A 214 8.70 -3.92 40.17
N HIS A 215 9.63 -4.56 40.91
CA HIS A 215 9.71 -4.46 42.38
C HIS A 215 8.34 -4.62 43.10
N ASN A 216 7.55 -5.62 42.69
CA ASN A 216 6.20 -5.85 43.21
C ASN A 216 5.21 -4.69 42.95
N PHE A 217 5.46 -3.89 41.90
CA PHE A 217 4.50 -2.98 41.29
C PHE A 217 4.12 -3.50 39.90
N LEU A 218 2.83 -3.61 39.63
CA LEU A 218 2.30 -3.93 38.30
C LEU A 218 1.63 -2.69 37.72
N CYS A 219 2.18 -2.16 36.64
CA CYS A 219 1.62 -1.00 35.95
C CYS A 219 0.77 -1.42 34.76
N LYS A 220 -0.40 -0.81 34.58
CA LYS A 220 -1.31 -1.01 33.45
C LYS A 220 -1.78 0.34 32.92
N TYR A 221 -2.07 0.43 31.63
CA TYR A 221 -2.81 1.58 31.13
C TYR A 221 -4.27 1.41 31.51
N SER A 222 -4.86 2.37 32.22
CA SER A 222 -6.31 2.37 32.44
C SER A 222 -6.98 2.46 31.07
N ASN A 223 -7.94 1.58 30.80
CA ASN A 223 -8.50 1.30 29.48
C ASN A 223 -8.44 2.46 28.48
N LYS A 224 -7.86 2.19 27.29
CA LYS A 224 -8.07 3.02 26.11
C LYS A 224 -9.58 3.18 25.97
N VAL A 225 -10.08 4.40 26.06
CA VAL A 225 -11.46 4.73 25.66
C VAL A 225 -11.54 4.49 24.15
N LEU A 226 -11.72 3.23 23.77
CA LEU A 226 -12.19 2.88 22.44
C LEU A 226 -13.63 3.37 22.37
N PRO A 227 -14.07 3.95 21.23
CA PRO A 227 -15.47 4.32 21.07
C PRO A 227 -16.38 3.11 21.31
N ASP A 228 -17.55 3.36 21.90
CA ASP A 228 -18.60 2.35 22.02
C ASP A 228 -18.88 1.74 20.62
N ASN A 229 -19.07 0.42 20.56
CA ASN A 229 -19.27 -0.42 19.36
C ASN A 229 -18.02 -0.85 18.56
N PHE A 230 -16.80 -0.67 19.09
CA PHE A 230 -15.57 -1.07 18.37
C PHE A 230 -15.43 -2.59 18.10
N GLU A 231 -15.99 -3.45 18.96
CA GLU A 231 -15.98 -4.90 18.73
C GLU A 231 -16.76 -5.29 17.47
N GLU A 232 -17.88 -4.62 17.20
CA GLU A 232 -18.70 -4.85 16.00
C GLU A 232 -17.97 -4.44 14.71
N VAL A 233 -17.23 -3.32 14.77
CA VAL A 233 -16.39 -2.86 13.65
C VAL A 233 -15.28 -3.87 13.31
N GLY A 234 -14.66 -4.45 14.34
CA GLY A 234 -13.65 -5.49 14.16
C GLY A 234 -14.20 -6.75 13.46
N LEU A 235 -15.43 -7.14 13.81
CA LEU A 235 -16.14 -8.28 13.21
C LEU A 235 -16.53 -8.00 11.76
N ILE A 236 -17.03 -6.80 11.45
CA ILE A 236 -17.36 -6.37 10.07
C ILE A 236 -16.11 -6.45 9.18
N ILE A 237 -14.97 -5.92 9.64
CA ILE A 237 -13.73 -5.94 8.85
C ILE A 237 -13.23 -7.38 8.64
N ASP A 238 -13.36 -8.27 9.62
CA ASP A 238 -12.95 -9.67 9.48
C ASP A 238 -13.85 -10.45 8.52
N GLU A 239 -15.15 -10.20 8.54
CA GLU A 239 -16.10 -10.76 7.58
C GLU A 239 -15.79 -10.27 6.16
N TYR A 240 -15.55 -8.97 5.99
CA TYR A 240 -15.18 -8.42 4.68
C TYR A 240 -13.79 -8.84 4.20
N LYS A 241 -12.80 -9.03 5.09
CA LYS A 241 -11.50 -9.61 4.71
C LYS A 241 -11.65 -11.05 4.26
N LYS A 242 -12.50 -11.86 4.92
CA LYS A 242 -12.83 -13.22 4.46
C LYS A 242 -13.51 -13.17 3.10
N LEU A 243 -14.52 -12.33 2.93
CA LEU A 243 -15.19 -12.13 1.63
C LEU A 243 -14.22 -11.63 0.56
N LYS A 244 -13.26 -10.75 0.87
CA LYS A 244 -12.22 -10.29 -0.06
C LYS A 244 -11.27 -11.42 -0.41
N VAL A 245 -10.84 -12.24 0.55
CA VAL A 245 -10.02 -13.44 0.28
C VAL A 245 -10.78 -14.43 -0.59
N ASP A 246 -12.08 -14.63 -0.34
CA ASP A 246 -12.94 -15.53 -1.13
C ASP A 246 -13.26 -14.95 -2.53
N THR A 247 -13.43 -13.63 -2.64
CA THR A 247 -13.65 -12.92 -3.90
C THR A 247 -12.36 -12.82 -4.70
N GLU A 248 -11.20 -12.65 -4.06
CA GLU A 248 -9.89 -12.72 -4.70
C GLU A 248 -9.59 -14.15 -5.12
N LEU A 249 -9.87 -15.17 -4.30
CA LEU A 249 -9.85 -16.59 -4.69
C LEU A 249 -10.80 -16.87 -5.88
N GLY A 250 -11.94 -16.18 -5.94
CA GLY A 250 -12.88 -16.21 -7.06
C GLY A 250 -12.39 -15.45 -8.31
N LEU A 251 -11.72 -14.31 -8.15
CA LEU A 251 -11.11 -13.50 -9.22
C LEU A 251 -9.80 -14.11 -9.74
N PHE A 252 -9.13 -14.95 -8.95
CA PHE A 252 -7.92 -15.71 -9.33
C PHE A 252 -8.23 -16.93 -10.21
N LYS A 253 -9.34 -16.91 -10.97
CA LYS A 253 -9.55 -17.75 -12.15
C LYS A 253 -9.30 -17.03 -13.48
N VAL A 254 -8.27 -16.20 -13.56
CA VAL A 254 -7.43 -16.15 -14.78
C VAL A 254 -5.97 -16.19 -14.37
N ASN A 255 -5.56 -17.35 -13.88
CA ASN A 255 -4.17 -17.69 -13.65
C ASN A 255 -3.43 -17.52 -15.00
N ARG A 256 -2.58 -16.49 -15.15
CA ARG A 256 -1.79 -16.27 -16.39
C ARG A 256 -0.84 -17.43 -16.74
N LYS A 257 -0.77 -18.47 -15.89
CA LYS A 257 -0.11 -19.77 -16.14
C LYS A 257 -1.03 -20.83 -16.78
N ASN A 258 -2.34 -20.62 -16.81
CA ASN A 258 -3.35 -21.48 -17.42
C ASN A 258 -3.85 -20.82 -18.71
N LYS A 259 -3.00 -20.75 -19.72
CA LYS A 259 -3.47 -20.41 -21.06
C LYS A 259 -4.24 -21.62 -21.62
N PRO A 260 -5.42 -21.41 -22.20
CA PRO A 260 -6.15 -22.49 -22.83
C PRO A 260 -5.31 -23.11 -23.95
N ILE A 261 -5.31 -24.43 -24.03
CA ILE A 261 -4.57 -25.19 -25.04
C ILE A 261 -5.57 -25.81 -25.99
N LEU A 262 -5.33 -25.58 -27.28
CA LEU A 262 -5.99 -26.29 -28.35
C LEU A 262 -5.16 -27.52 -28.69
N VAL A 263 -5.79 -28.69 -28.66
CA VAL A 263 -5.17 -29.95 -29.06
C VAL A 263 -5.87 -30.48 -30.30
N LYS A 264 -5.11 -30.72 -31.36
CA LYS A 264 -5.59 -31.26 -32.64
C LYS A 264 -4.95 -32.61 -32.93
N GLY A 265 -5.74 -33.58 -33.37
CA GLY A 265 -5.31 -34.88 -33.87
C GLY A 265 -6.17 -35.29 -35.06
N LYS A 266 -5.89 -36.46 -35.65
CA LYS A 266 -6.47 -36.88 -36.94
C LYS A 266 -7.99 -36.75 -37.05
N ASN A 267 -8.73 -36.99 -35.96
CA ASN A 267 -10.19 -36.79 -35.84
C ASN A 267 -10.58 -36.17 -34.47
N PHE A 268 -9.68 -35.37 -33.88
CA PHE A 268 -9.86 -34.88 -32.52
C PHE A 268 -9.48 -33.41 -32.44
N GLU A 269 -10.41 -32.54 -32.06
CA GLU A 269 -10.12 -31.15 -31.75
C GLU A 269 -10.80 -30.81 -30.42
N LYS A 270 -10.00 -30.49 -29.41
CA LYS A 270 -10.52 -30.17 -28.08
C LYS A 270 -9.74 -29.04 -27.44
N ASN A 271 -10.49 -28.13 -26.81
CA ASN A 271 -9.97 -27.05 -26.01
C ASN A 271 -9.88 -27.48 -24.55
N PHE A 272 -8.75 -27.19 -23.92
CA PHE A 272 -8.53 -27.39 -22.50
C PHE A 272 -8.27 -26.06 -21.82
N GLU A 273 -8.85 -25.84 -20.64
CA GLU A 273 -8.71 -24.60 -19.89
C GLU A 273 -7.29 -24.44 -19.30
N SER A 274 -6.57 -25.54 -19.10
CA SER A 274 -5.19 -25.51 -18.60
C SER A 274 -4.34 -26.69 -19.06
N ILE A 275 -3.02 -26.53 -18.96
CA ILE A 275 -2.03 -27.61 -19.15
C ILE A 275 -2.31 -28.81 -18.24
N THR A 276 -2.79 -28.56 -17.03
CA THR A 276 -3.06 -29.62 -16.05
C THR A 276 -4.26 -30.46 -16.48
N ASP A 277 -5.27 -29.84 -17.09
CA ASP A 277 -6.46 -30.56 -17.60
C ASP A 277 -6.12 -31.36 -18.85
N THR A 278 -5.24 -30.83 -19.71
CA THR A 278 -4.69 -31.58 -20.83
C THR A 278 -3.95 -32.83 -20.32
N ILE A 279 -3.06 -32.70 -19.34
CA ILE A 279 -2.32 -33.86 -18.78
C ILE A 279 -3.28 -34.90 -18.19
N LYS A 280 -4.29 -34.48 -17.41
CA LYS A 280 -5.27 -35.40 -16.85
C LYS A 280 -6.01 -36.18 -17.92
N PHE A 281 -6.47 -35.52 -18.99
CA PHE A 281 -7.15 -36.17 -20.11
C PHE A 281 -6.24 -37.19 -20.82
N PHE A 282 -5.00 -36.82 -21.13
CA PHE A 282 -4.07 -37.74 -21.80
C PHE A 282 -3.64 -38.92 -20.91
N ASN A 283 -3.60 -38.74 -19.59
CA ASN A 283 -3.41 -39.84 -18.66
C ASN A 283 -4.57 -40.85 -18.70
N THR A 284 -5.83 -40.41 -18.90
CA THR A 284 -6.97 -41.33 -19.09
C THR A 284 -6.89 -42.13 -20.40
N LEU A 285 -6.18 -41.60 -21.41
CA LEU A 285 -5.88 -42.29 -22.66
C LEU A 285 -4.59 -43.13 -22.59
N ASN A 286 -4.02 -43.30 -21.38
CA ASN A 286 -2.77 -44.00 -21.12
C ASN A 286 -1.55 -43.40 -21.87
N ILE A 287 -1.64 -42.11 -22.24
CA ILE A 287 -0.57 -41.36 -22.89
C ILE A 287 0.15 -40.53 -21.83
N LYS A 288 1.37 -40.94 -21.47
CA LYS A 288 2.21 -40.18 -20.54
C LYS A 288 2.59 -38.82 -21.13
N LEU A 289 2.11 -37.77 -20.49
CA LEU A 289 2.31 -36.38 -20.89
C LEU A 289 2.69 -35.56 -19.67
N ASP A 290 3.82 -34.85 -19.71
CA ASP A 290 4.25 -33.97 -18.63
C ASP A 290 4.28 -32.50 -19.09
N ARG A 291 4.35 -31.58 -18.12
CA ARG A 291 4.32 -30.14 -18.40
C ARG A 291 5.47 -29.74 -19.33
N LYS A 292 6.66 -30.29 -19.13
CA LYS A 292 7.86 -29.96 -19.90
C LYS A 292 7.69 -30.35 -21.38
N THR A 293 7.14 -31.52 -21.64
CA THR A 293 6.86 -32.00 -23.01
C THR A 293 5.83 -31.11 -23.68
N ILE A 294 4.73 -30.73 -23.01
CA ILE A 294 3.71 -29.84 -23.58
C ILE A 294 4.32 -28.48 -23.98
N TYR A 295 5.08 -27.84 -23.09
CA TYR A 295 5.74 -26.57 -23.41
C TYR A 295 6.72 -26.68 -24.58
N LEU A 296 7.48 -27.77 -24.65
CA LEU A 296 8.39 -28.03 -25.76
C LEU A 296 7.63 -28.17 -27.08
N ARG A 297 6.52 -28.91 -27.08
CA ARG A 297 5.70 -29.16 -28.29
C ARG A 297 4.93 -27.94 -28.77
N ILE A 298 4.47 -27.10 -27.85
CA ILE A 298 3.86 -25.81 -28.22
C ILE A 298 4.92 -24.88 -28.85
N LYS A 299 6.18 -24.95 -28.39
CA LYS A 299 7.26 -24.09 -28.89
C LYS A 299 7.82 -24.57 -30.23
N ASP A 300 7.98 -25.88 -30.41
CA ASP A 300 8.58 -26.46 -31.62
C ASP A 300 7.56 -26.83 -32.71
N GLY A 301 6.25 -26.85 -32.37
CA GLY A 301 5.16 -27.17 -33.29
C GLY A 301 5.15 -28.64 -33.76
N LYS A 302 5.88 -29.53 -33.10
CA LYS A 302 5.99 -30.94 -33.53
C LYS A 302 4.84 -31.78 -32.97
N ILE A 303 4.39 -32.74 -33.79
CA ILE A 303 3.38 -33.73 -33.41
C ILE A 303 3.95 -34.65 -32.33
N TYR A 304 3.16 -34.90 -31.28
CA TYR A 304 3.45 -35.88 -30.24
C TYR A 304 2.35 -36.93 -30.21
N LYS A 305 2.71 -38.17 -30.57
CA LYS A 305 1.79 -39.33 -30.62
C LYS A 305 0.47 -39.02 -31.33
N ASP A 306 0.58 -38.43 -32.53
CA ASP A 306 -0.55 -38.03 -33.39
C ASP A 306 -1.36 -36.81 -32.94
N TYR A 307 -0.89 -36.08 -31.92
CA TYR A 307 -1.51 -34.84 -31.43
C TYR A 307 -0.58 -33.63 -31.56
N TYR A 308 -1.16 -32.50 -31.94
CA TYR A 308 -0.55 -31.19 -32.06
C TYR A 308 -1.10 -30.27 -30.96
N PHE A 309 -0.23 -29.45 -30.36
CA PHE A 309 -0.56 -28.58 -29.23
C PHE A 309 -0.25 -27.13 -29.59
N SER A 310 -1.20 -26.23 -29.39
CA SER A 310 -0.99 -24.79 -29.52
C SER A 310 -1.70 -24.01 -28.43
N TYR A 311 -1.16 -22.84 -28.08
CA TYR A 311 -1.95 -21.87 -27.31
C TYR A 311 -3.11 -21.37 -28.18
N LYS A 312 -4.26 -21.18 -27.54
CA LYS A 312 -5.37 -20.46 -28.15
C LYS A 312 -5.17 -18.95 -28.04
#